data_AF-A0A815DYP5-F1
#
_entry.id   AF-A0A815DYP5-F1
#
_cell.length_a   1.000
_cell.length_b   1.000
_cell.length_c   1.000
_cell.angle_alpha   90.00
_cell.angle_beta   90.00
_cell.angle_gamma   90.00
#
_symmetry.space_group_name_H-M   'P 1'
#
loop_
_entity.id
_entity.type
_entity.pdbx_description
1 polymer ?
#
loop_
_entity_poly.entity_id
_entity_poly.type
_entity_poly.pdbx_seq_one_letter_code
_entity_poly.pdbx_strand_id
1 'polypeptide(L)'
;MSKSTKRQRKLEDMFADSSTKRIKENDGNTPNSDKHTVVHTTRTASTVKKIPEDDLEILRQFDLDMSFGPCTGISRLDRYERAVRHELDPPVRVLELINLYPNDRQITHSIWRDYTL
;
A
#
# COMPACT_ATOMS: atom_id res chain seq x y z
N MET A 1 -14.80 -39.45 42.55
CA MET A 1 -14.04 -38.24 42.18
C MET A 1 -13.74 -38.28 40.69
N SER A 2 -13.80 -37.12 40.06
CA SER A 2 -14.21 -36.89 38.67
C SER A 2 -13.30 -37.44 37.57
N LYS A 3 -13.95 -37.72 36.42
CA LYS A 3 -13.39 -38.29 35.19
C LYS A 3 -12.36 -37.36 34.52
N SER A 4 -11.22 -37.92 34.15
CA SER A 4 -10.14 -37.28 33.40
C SER A 4 -10.46 -37.06 31.91
N THR A 5 -10.06 -35.88 31.45
CA THR A 5 -9.37 -35.58 30.17
C THR A 5 -10.12 -35.72 28.83
N LYS A 6 -10.72 -34.59 28.44
CA LYS A 6 -10.54 -33.78 27.20
C LYS A 6 -10.41 -34.49 25.82
N ARG A 7 -11.50 -34.30 25.04
CA ARG A 7 -11.68 -34.23 23.56
C ARG A 7 -10.39 -33.89 22.78
N GLN A 8 -9.92 -34.71 21.82
CA GLN A 8 -10.33 -34.91 20.41
C GLN A 8 -9.86 -33.85 19.37
N ARG A 9 -9.21 -34.38 18.31
CA ARG A 9 -8.98 -33.91 16.90
C ARG A 9 -7.94 -32.79 16.70
N LYS A 10 -6.71 -33.10 16.23
CA LYS A 10 -6.24 -33.38 14.84
C LYS A 10 -6.61 -32.24 13.87
N LEU A 11 -5.70 -31.28 13.71
CA LEU A 11 -5.72 -30.24 12.68
C LEU A 11 -4.67 -30.65 11.64
N GLU A 12 -5.14 -31.35 10.61
CA GLU A 12 -4.35 -31.67 9.42
C GLU A 12 -4.12 -30.39 8.60
N ASP A 13 -2.86 -30.19 8.22
CA ASP A 13 -2.38 -29.83 6.89
C ASP A 13 -3.30 -28.94 6.03
N MET A 14 -2.98 -27.65 5.91
CA MET A 14 -3.68 -26.80 4.94
C MET A 14 -2.83 -25.90 4.05
N PHE A 15 -1.53 -25.65 4.26
CA PHE A 15 -0.81 -24.78 3.30
C PHE A 15 0.65 -25.19 3.09
N ALA A 16 0.83 -26.22 2.27
CA ALA A 16 2.06 -26.48 1.53
C ALA A 16 1.68 -27.00 0.14
N ASP A 17 1.69 -26.12 -0.87
CA ASP A 17 2.24 -26.45 -2.19
C ASP A 17 2.49 -25.17 -2.99
N SER A 18 3.77 -24.83 -3.10
CA SER A 18 4.29 -23.93 -4.11
C SER A 18 4.38 -24.70 -5.43
N SER A 19 3.52 -24.43 -6.42
CA SER A 19 3.71 -24.98 -7.76
C SER A 19 3.26 -24.04 -8.89
N THR A 20 4.23 -23.27 -9.36
CA THR A 20 4.58 -22.94 -10.76
C THR A 20 3.47 -22.88 -11.83
N LYS A 21 3.18 -21.69 -12.36
CA LYS A 21 2.84 -21.52 -13.78
C LYS A 21 3.59 -20.36 -14.43
N ARG A 22 4.55 -20.76 -15.25
CA ARG A 22 5.34 -20.01 -16.24
C ARG A 22 4.43 -19.54 -17.38
N ILE A 23 4.35 -18.23 -17.62
CA ILE A 23 3.79 -17.67 -18.87
C ILE A 23 4.95 -17.13 -19.71
N LYS A 24 4.93 -17.52 -20.98
CA LYS A 24 5.97 -17.32 -22.00
C LYS A 24 6.01 -15.89 -22.52
N GLU A 25 7.22 -15.49 -22.89
CA GLU A 25 7.60 -14.30 -23.64
C GLU A 25 6.87 -14.19 -24.99
N ASN A 26 6.58 -12.97 -25.42
CA ASN A 26 6.47 -12.64 -26.84
C ASN A 26 7.13 -11.29 -27.09
N ASP A 27 8.03 -11.32 -28.06
CA ASP A 27 8.90 -10.27 -28.54
C ASP A 27 8.16 -9.17 -29.32
N GLY A 28 8.76 -7.97 -29.27
CA GLY A 28 8.84 -7.08 -30.43
C GLY A 28 7.69 -6.12 -30.64
N ASN A 29 7.88 -4.85 -30.25
CA ASN A 29 8.07 -3.77 -31.22
C ASN A 29 8.22 -2.42 -30.49
N THR A 30 9.42 -1.84 -30.49
CA THR A 30 9.60 -0.40 -30.26
C THR A 30 10.64 0.11 -31.24
N PRO A 31 10.24 1.05 -32.10
CA PRO A 31 11.16 2.04 -32.58
C PRO A 31 10.70 3.42 -32.13
N ASN A 32 11.63 4.06 -31.45
CA ASN A 32 12.16 5.37 -31.80
C ASN A 32 11.93 6.51 -30.82
N SER A 33 13.03 7.22 -30.66
CA SER A 33 13.23 8.52 -30.05
C SER A 33 12.14 9.53 -30.42
N ASP A 34 11.78 10.40 -29.49
CA ASP A 34 12.28 11.77 -29.54
C ASP A 34 11.75 12.63 -28.38
N LYS A 35 12.47 13.71 -28.17
CA LYS A 35 12.50 14.62 -27.03
C LYS A 35 11.29 15.58 -27.03
N HIS A 36 11.14 16.26 -25.89
CA HIS A 36 10.42 17.54 -25.68
C HIS A 36 8.91 17.51 -25.37
N THR A 37 8.62 17.96 -24.12
CA THR A 37 7.60 18.93 -23.69
C THR A 37 6.16 18.83 -24.20
N VAL A 38 5.23 19.10 -23.27
CA VAL A 38 3.92 19.79 -23.41
C VAL A 38 2.75 18.98 -22.81
N VAL A 39 2.34 19.45 -21.63
CA VAL A 39 0.99 19.46 -21.04
C VAL A 39 -0.18 19.08 -21.96
N HIS A 40 -0.97 18.08 -21.55
CA HIS A 40 -2.39 17.91 -21.88
C HIS A 40 -3.08 17.24 -20.68
N THR A 41 -3.70 18.00 -19.76
CA THR A 41 -5.13 18.36 -19.78
C THR A 41 -6.00 17.35 -20.52
N THR A 42 -6.68 16.48 -19.78
CA THR A 42 -7.97 15.92 -20.19
C THR A 42 -9.00 16.32 -19.13
N ARG A 43 -9.96 17.12 -19.59
CA ARG A 43 -11.00 17.76 -18.81
C ARG A 43 -12.18 16.80 -18.68
N THR A 44 -12.24 16.04 -17.59
CA THR A 44 -13.47 15.40 -17.10
C THR A 44 -13.95 16.18 -15.89
N ALA A 45 -15.08 16.86 -16.04
CA ALA A 45 -15.73 17.66 -15.01
C ALA A 45 -16.35 16.75 -13.92
N SER A 46 -15.50 16.13 -13.11
CA SER A 46 -15.86 15.66 -11.77
C SER A 46 -15.48 16.76 -10.81
N THR A 47 -16.40 17.21 -9.95
CA THR A 47 -16.15 18.15 -8.86
C THR A 47 -14.92 17.70 -8.07
N VAL A 48 -13.74 18.24 -8.41
CA VAL A 48 -12.47 17.82 -7.82
C VAL A 48 -12.49 18.30 -6.37
N LYS A 49 -12.76 17.39 -5.43
CA LYS A 49 -12.50 17.65 -4.02
C LYS A 49 -11.00 17.84 -3.88
N LYS A 50 -10.58 19.10 -3.78
CA LYS A 50 -9.19 19.44 -3.53
C LYS A 50 -8.86 18.99 -2.10
N ILE A 51 -7.93 18.05 -1.97
CA ILE A 51 -7.37 17.70 -0.66
C ILE A 51 -6.58 18.91 -0.15
N PRO A 52 -6.72 19.31 1.13
CA PRO A 52 -5.91 20.38 1.72
C PRO A 52 -4.42 20.08 1.61
N GLU A 53 -3.60 21.10 1.34
CA GLU A 53 -2.14 20.89 1.21
C GLU A 53 -1.51 20.42 2.53
N ASP A 54 -2.01 20.92 3.66
CA ASP A 54 -1.54 20.51 5.00
C ASP A 54 -1.72 19.00 5.24
N ASP A 55 -2.78 18.41 4.68
CA ASP A 55 -3.08 16.99 4.79
C ASP A 55 -2.12 16.16 3.95
N LEU A 56 -1.76 16.66 2.77
CA LEU A 56 -0.74 16.05 1.92
C LEU A 56 0.63 16.12 2.59
N GLU A 57 0.95 17.23 3.26
CA GLU A 57 2.20 17.38 3.98
C GLU A 57 2.32 16.40 5.14
N ILE A 58 1.26 16.19 5.92
CA ILE A 58 1.23 15.15 6.98
C ILE A 58 1.55 13.77 6.40
N LEU A 59 0.96 13.41 5.26
CA LEU A 59 1.22 12.13 4.60
C LEU A 59 2.65 12.02 4.08
N ARG A 60 3.21 13.11 3.55
CA ARG A 60 4.62 13.15 3.13
C ARG A 60 5.55 12.95 4.31
N GLN A 61 5.32 13.63 5.44
CA GLN A 61 6.15 13.49 6.63
C GLN A 61 6.06 12.09 7.23
N PHE A 62 4.85 11.54 7.31
CA PHE A 62 4.65 10.14 7.69
C PHE A 62 5.42 9.20 6.78
N ASP A 63 5.42 9.48 5.47
CA ASP A 63 6.20 8.67 4.57
C ASP A 63 7.69 8.78 4.86
N LEU A 64 8.24 9.99 4.99
CA LEU A 64 9.66 10.23 5.25
C LEU A 64 10.20 9.59 6.55
N ASP A 65 9.35 9.34 7.54
CA ASP A 65 9.76 8.80 8.84
C ASP A 65 9.97 7.28 8.86
N MET A 66 11.24 6.86 8.80
CA MET A 66 11.64 5.44 8.83
C MET A 66 11.30 4.69 10.12
N SER A 67 10.97 5.40 11.21
CA SER A 67 10.62 4.77 12.50
C SER A 67 9.40 3.85 12.35
N PHE A 68 8.41 4.26 11.55
CA PHE A 68 7.17 3.52 11.34
C PHE A 68 7.32 2.24 10.50
N GLY A 69 8.48 2.02 9.89
CA GLY A 69 8.81 0.79 9.17
C GLY A 69 9.10 0.97 7.69
N PRO A 70 9.26 -0.15 6.96
CA PRO A 70 9.54 -0.11 5.53
C PRO A 70 8.41 0.60 4.80
N CYS A 71 8.79 1.37 3.80
CA CYS A 71 7.93 2.34 3.15
C CYS A 71 7.69 2.05 1.67
N THR A 72 8.36 1.01 1.16
CA THR A 72 8.26 0.47 -0.19
C THR A 72 7.51 -0.87 -0.14
N GLY A 73 6.77 -1.18 -1.20
CA GLY A 73 6.07 -2.46 -1.34
C GLY A 73 4.82 -2.66 -0.48
N ILE A 74 4.43 -1.70 0.35
CA ILE A 74 3.21 -1.77 1.18
C ILE A 74 2.33 -0.52 1.02
N SER A 75 1.04 -0.60 1.41
CA SER A 75 0.17 0.58 1.43
C SER A 75 0.46 1.47 2.64
N ARG A 76 -0.01 2.72 2.60
CA ARG A 76 0.12 3.64 3.74
C ARG A 76 -0.66 3.14 4.97
N LEU A 77 -1.76 2.40 4.74
CA LEU A 77 -2.55 1.75 5.80
C LEU A 77 -1.77 0.61 6.46
N ASP A 78 -1.20 -0.30 5.68
CA ASP A 78 -0.42 -1.43 6.23
C ASP A 78 0.76 -0.92 7.08
N ARG A 79 1.40 0.18 6.63
CA ARG A 79 2.46 0.84 7.38
C ARG A 79 1.95 1.45 8.69
N TYR A 80 0.79 2.11 8.66
CA TYR A 80 0.16 2.66 9.85
C TYR A 80 -0.17 1.57 10.88
N GLU A 81 -0.81 0.48 10.45
CA GLU A 81 -1.16 -0.65 11.32
C GLU A 81 0.08 -1.31 11.92
N ARG A 82 1.16 -1.43 11.14
CA ARG A 82 2.45 -1.90 11.65
C ARG A 82 2.95 -0.97 12.76
N ALA A 83 2.96 0.34 12.55
CA ALA A 83 3.41 1.31 13.56
C ALA A 83 2.59 1.21 14.85
N VAL A 84 1.26 1.07 14.75
CA VAL A 84 0.38 0.84 15.91
C VAL A 84 0.75 -0.46 16.64
N ARG A 85 0.98 -1.56 15.91
CA ARG A 85 1.39 -2.85 16.50
C ARG A 85 2.74 -2.78 17.22
N HIS A 86 3.61 -1.88 16.80
CA HIS A 86 4.90 -1.61 17.44
C HIS A 86 4.86 -0.48 18.48
N GLU A 87 3.67 0.04 18.81
CA GLU A 87 3.49 1.08 19.83
C GLU A 87 4.26 2.39 19.51
N LEU A 88 4.43 2.70 18.22
CA LEU A 88 5.19 3.87 17.76
C LEU A 88 4.38 5.18 17.68
N ASP A 89 3.12 5.15 18.07
CA ASP A 89 2.20 6.30 18.06
C ASP A 89 2.15 7.07 16.72
N PRO A 90 1.77 6.42 15.60
CA PRO A 90 1.68 7.09 14.31
C PRO A 90 0.59 8.19 14.32
N PRO A 91 0.72 9.27 13.53
CA PRO A 91 -0.22 10.39 13.56
C PRO A 91 -1.64 9.98 13.13
N VAL A 92 -2.63 10.16 14.02
CA VAL A 92 -4.04 9.77 13.80
C VAL A 92 -4.62 10.33 12.49
N ARG A 93 -4.21 11.55 12.11
CA ARG A 93 -4.66 12.21 10.88
C ARG A 93 -4.35 11.40 9.62
N VAL A 94 -3.27 10.60 9.62
CA VAL A 94 -2.94 9.71 8.49
C VAL A 94 -4.05 8.69 8.28
N LEU A 95 -4.52 8.04 9.35
CA LEU A 95 -5.61 7.06 9.28
C LEU A 95 -6.93 7.70 8.83
N GLU A 96 -7.24 8.89 9.35
CA GLU A 96 -8.44 9.64 8.95
C GLU A 96 -8.44 9.93 7.44
N LEU A 97 -7.30 10.38 6.90
CA LEU A 97 -7.15 10.67 5.48
C LEU A 97 -7.33 9.42 4.61
N ILE A 98 -6.70 8.30 5.00
CA ILE A 98 -6.84 7.02 4.31
C ILE A 98 -8.31 6.59 4.25
N ASN A 99 -9.04 6.70 5.37
CA ASN A 99 -10.45 6.34 5.44
C ASN A 99 -11.37 7.29 4.67
N LEU A 100 -11.01 8.57 4.59
CA LEU A 100 -11.79 9.57 3.85
C LEU A 100 -11.61 9.43 2.32
N TYR A 101 -10.43 8.96 1.88
CA TYR A 101 -10.07 8.85 0.48
C TYR A 101 -9.48 7.47 0.11
N PRO A 102 -10.22 6.36 0.32
CA PRO A 102 -9.69 5.00 0.14
C PRO A 102 -9.37 4.64 -1.32
N ASN A 103 -9.88 5.39 -2.27
CA ASN A 103 -9.62 5.18 -3.71
C ASN A 103 -8.62 6.18 -4.28
N ASP A 104 -8.18 7.19 -3.50
CA ASP A 104 -7.21 8.16 -3.97
C ASP A 104 -5.79 7.61 -3.79
N ARG A 105 -5.08 7.46 -4.91
CA ARG A 105 -3.71 6.93 -4.89
C ARG A 105 -2.75 7.86 -4.17
N GLN A 106 -2.96 9.17 -4.15
CA GLN A 106 -2.09 10.11 -3.44
C GLN A 106 -2.18 9.91 -1.92
N ILE A 107 -3.34 9.46 -1.43
CA ILE A 107 -3.61 9.27 0.00
C ILE A 107 -3.33 7.84 0.48
N THR A 108 -3.54 6.85 -0.37
CA THR A 108 -3.36 5.43 -0.01
C THR A 108 -1.95 4.91 -0.24
N HIS A 109 -1.17 5.55 -1.12
CA HIS A 109 0.15 5.08 -1.51
C HIS A 109 1.28 5.97 -1.01
N SER A 110 2.31 5.33 -0.46
CA SER A 110 3.59 5.94 -0.10
C SER A 110 4.22 6.67 -1.30
N ILE A 111 4.89 7.79 -1.05
CA ILE A 111 5.67 8.53 -2.05
C ILE A 111 6.76 7.66 -2.70
N TRP A 112 7.19 6.58 -2.06
CA TRP A 112 8.22 5.69 -2.59
C TRP A 112 7.69 4.44 -3.28
N ARG A 113 6.39 4.38 -3.58
CA ARG A 113 5.77 3.23 -4.24
C ARG A 113 6.49 2.78 -5.52
N ASP A 114 6.93 3.75 -6.32
CA ASP A 114 7.50 3.47 -7.65
C ASP A 114 9.02 3.19 -7.61
N TYR A 115 9.64 3.24 -6.42
CA TYR A 115 11.03 2.86 -6.25
C TYR A 115 11.13 1.36 -5.97
N THR A 116 11.33 0.59 -7.04
CA THR A 116 11.75 -0.80 -6.95
C THR A 116 13.23 -0.85 -6.59
N LEU A 117 13.55 -1.43 -5.42
CA LEU A 117 14.92 -1.71 -4.99
C LEU A 117 15.44 -3.02 -5.59
#